data_AF-A0A6I1MS70-F1
#
_entry.id   AF-A0A6I1MS70-F1
#
_cell.length_a   1.000
_cell.length_b   1.000
_cell.length_c   1.000
_cell.angle_alpha   90.00
_cell.angle_beta   90.00
_cell.angle_gamma   90.00
#
_symmetry.space_group_name_H-M   'P 1'
#
loop_
_entity.id
_entity.type
_entity.pdbx_description
1 polymer ?
#
loop_
_entity_poly.entity_id
_entity_poly.type
_entity_poly.pdbx_seq_one_letter_code
_entity_poly.pdbx_strand_id
1 'polypeptide(L)'
;MPEFKVENSYEILCDTIFKYFQKFNIEVKNNENIGLIYGKLIFSKNLNKEWDVENNYWKIQPFNDKELSREEVVNYLKEDVIVSKDTSLRKNANNNIFYAVGKNNELFLGFFIEKAKKIKGEFYKRKFKKIADVSGNLINTLPTNKSWGNKYSTKAFINVKLEERKDFEDEVINKLFNKDIDILIEEIKKIEIDKEEDINTYLEYKSNEEETIYSKEIDTPLNLILYGPPGTGKTYNTINYAVSIIEKKEVDEVINEAKKNRKEVFVRYKNYLANKKIIFTTFHQNYSYDDFIQGIRANTNNTETLSFIKEDGVFKDLVERAKVDPENNYVIIIDEINRGNISRIFGELITLIEEDKRLGMENETKITLPSKEIFAVPSNLFIIGTMNTADKSLALIDLALRRRFDFISMYPDYTVIPNFEHILRPINKAIYDEKKSADYLLGHAFFINKNEKDLKNIMNKKIIPLLSEYLFNNEHEIKDILSKGGIIVEKNIDNFQLQYKGLEE
;
A
#
# COMPACT_ATOMS: atom_id res chain seq x y z
N MET A 1 16.86 -34.52 -15.15
CA MET A 1 17.29 -35.21 -13.91
C MET A 1 16.05 -35.85 -13.30
N PRO A 2 16.11 -37.07 -12.73
CA PRO A 2 14.89 -37.66 -12.15
C PRO A 2 14.40 -36.76 -11.01
N GLU A 3 13.11 -36.45 -11.01
CA GLU A 3 12.43 -35.74 -9.93
C GLU A 3 12.56 -36.53 -8.63
N PHE A 4 13.46 -36.09 -7.76
CA PHE A 4 13.51 -36.58 -6.40
C PHE A 4 12.38 -35.90 -5.62
N LYS A 5 11.29 -36.62 -5.36
CA LYS A 5 10.43 -36.29 -4.22
C LYS A 5 11.17 -36.75 -2.96
N VAL A 6 11.74 -35.78 -2.25
CA VAL A 6 12.36 -36.04 -0.96
C VAL A 6 11.26 -36.11 0.09
N GLU A 7 11.02 -37.30 0.65
CA GLU A 7 10.33 -37.44 1.93
C GLU A 7 11.28 -37.02 3.06
N ASN A 8 10.73 -36.44 4.12
CA ASN A 8 11.40 -35.63 5.16
C ASN A 8 12.38 -36.35 6.10
N SER A 9 12.96 -37.49 5.75
CA SER A 9 14.01 -38.10 6.58
C SER A 9 15.30 -38.37 5.82
N TYR A 10 16.38 -37.79 6.35
CA TYR A 10 17.76 -37.89 5.85
C TYR A 10 18.20 -39.34 5.63
N GLU A 11 17.78 -40.26 6.49
CA GLU A 11 18.13 -41.69 6.41
C GLU A 11 17.46 -42.39 5.21
N ILE A 12 16.18 -42.12 4.95
CA ILE A 12 15.44 -42.73 3.82
C ILE A 12 15.97 -42.17 2.48
N LEU A 13 16.34 -40.89 2.45
CA LEU A 13 16.93 -40.28 1.27
C LEU A 13 18.33 -40.83 0.97
N CYS A 14 19.17 -40.99 2.00
CA CYS A 14 20.48 -41.63 1.87
C CYS A 14 20.35 -43.07 1.36
N ASP A 15 19.40 -43.85 1.89
CA ASP A 15 19.11 -45.22 1.44
C ASP A 15 18.63 -45.28 -0.01
N THR A 16 17.83 -44.30 -0.43
CA THR A 16 17.30 -44.22 -1.80
C THR A 16 18.41 -43.88 -2.80
N ILE A 17 19.28 -42.93 -2.45
CA ILE A 17 20.46 -42.56 -3.24
C ILE A 17 21.43 -43.74 -3.31
N PHE A 18 21.64 -44.44 -2.19
CA PHE A 18 22.49 -45.64 -2.12
C PHE A 18 21.97 -46.75 -3.06
N LYS A 19 20.68 -47.07 -3.01
CA LYS A 19 20.04 -48.06 -3.91
C LYS A 19 20.12 -47.67 -5.38
N TYR A 20 20.05 -46.38 -5.68
CA TYR A 20 20.17 -45.88 -7.04
C TYR A 20 21.59 -46.06 -7.58
N PHE A 21 22.63 -45.74 -6.81
CA PHE A 21 24.03 -45.91 -7.24
C PHE A 21 24.47 -47.37 -7.38
N GLN A 22 23.90 -48.28 -6.59
CA GLN A 22 24.10 -49.73 -6.78
C GLN A 22 23.67 -50.20 -8.17
N LYS A 23 22.62 -49.61 -8.77
CA LYS A 23 22.17 -49.95 -10.14
C LYS A 23 23.21 -49.59 -11.21
N PHE A 24 24.15 -48.70 -10.89
CA PHE A 24 25.24 -48.31 -11.78
C PHE A 24 26.59 -48.93 -11.37
N ASN A 25 26.58 -49.94 -10.49
CA ASN A 25 27.78 -50.63 -9.99
C ASN A 25 28.82 -49.71 -9.30
N ILE A 26 28.36 -48.59 -8.73
CA ILE A 26 29.22 -47.70 -7.95
C ILE A 26 29.21 -48.16 -6.49
N GLU A 27 30.37 -48.64 -6.02
CA GLU A 27 30.50 -49.26 -4.71
C GLU A 27 30.80 -48.21 -3.63
N VAL A 28 29.82 -47.93 -2.75
CA VAL A 28 29.99 -46.99 -1.64
C VAL A 28 30.49 -47.73 -0.41
N LYS A 29 31.74 -47.47 -0.03
CA LYS A 29 32.46 -48.32 0.94
C LYS A 29 32.23 -48.01 2.42
N ASN A 30 31.73 -46.82 2.77
CA ASN A 30 31.40 -46.42 4.16
C ASN A 30 30.51 -45.16 4.20
N ASN A 31 30.00 -44.81 5.39
CA ASN A 31 29.13 -43.64 5.60
C ASN A 31 29.82 -42.31 5.31
N GLU A 32 31.14 -42.21 5.48
CA GLU A 32 31.90 -41.03 5.08
C GLU A 32 31.84 -40.82 3.56
N ASN A 33 32.01 -41.88 2.76
CA ASN A 33 31.88 -41.79 1.30
C ASN A 33 30.47 -41.41 0.85
N ILE A 34 29.41 -41.85 1.56
CA ILE A 34 28.04 -41.39 1.33
C ILE A 34 27.94 -39.87 1.58
N GLY A 35 28.44 -39.41 2.73
CA GLY A 35 28.46 -37.99 3.08
C GLY A 35 29.30 -37.14 2.12
N LEU A 36 30.38 -37.71 1.56
CA LEU A 36 31.26 -37.05 0.61
C LEU A 36 30.66 -36.99 -0.80
N ILE A 37 29.87 -37.98 -1.20
CA ILE A 37 29.08 -37.97 -2.44
C ILE A 37 27.88 -37.01 -2.31
N TYR A 38 27.19 -37.01 -1.17
CA TYR A 38 26.12 -36.07 -0.85
C TYR A 38 26.66 -34.63 -0.81
N GLY A 39 27.78 -34.42 -0.11
CA GLY A 39 28.52 -33.17 -0.11
C GLY A 39 28.94 -32.79 -1.53
N LYS A 40 29.47 -33.71 -2.34
CA LYS A 40 29.76 -33.44 -3.76
C LYS A 40 28.52 -33.10 -4.58
N LEU A 41 27.33 -33.64 -4.29
CA LEU A 41 26.10 -33.26 -4.99
C LEU A 41 25.69 -31.83 -4.64
N ILE A 42 25.70 -31.48 -3.35
CA ILE A 42 25.47 -30.10 -2.87
C ILE A 42 26.51 -29.13 -3.44
N PHE A 43 27.79 -29.52 -3.48
CA PHE A 43 28.91 -28.65 -3.82
C PHE A 43 29.38 -28.77 -5.29
N SER A 44 28.85 -29.68 -6.11
CA SER A 44 29.25 -29.79 -7.52
C SER A 44 28.58 -28.72 -8.37
N LYS A 45 29.40 -28.16 -9.25
CA LYS A 45 29.22 -27.07 -10.23
C LYS A 45 27.97 -27.09 -11.12
N ASN A 46 26.98 -27.97 -10.92
CA ASN A 46 25.66 -27.84 -11.58
C ASN A 46 24.60 -27.25 -10.62
N LEU A 47 24.60 -27.62 -9.33
CA LEU A 47 23.86 -26.87 -8.29
C LEU A 47 24.54 -25.53 -8.01
N ASN A 48 25.89 -25.56 -7.99
CA ASN A 48 26.69 -24.35 -8.04
C ASN A 48 26.69 -23.65 -9.42
N LYS A 49 26.00 -24.11 -10.49
CA LYS A 49 25.82 -23.31 -11.73
C LYS A 49 24.48 -22.59 -11.80
N GLU A 50 23.47 -23.09 -11.10
CA GLU A 50 22.32 -22.25 -10.72
C GLU A 50 22.74 -21.23 -9.65
N TRP A 51 23.70 -21.55 -8.78
CA TRP A 51 24.40 -20.61 -7.90
C TRP A 51 25.66 -19.92 -8.51
N ASP A 52 26.22 -20.25 -9.70
CA ASP A 52 27.42 -19.57 -10.29
C ASP A 52 27.02 -18.44 -11.27
N VAL A 53 25.73 -18.18 -11.49
CA VAL A 53 25.30 -16.89 -12.10
C VAL A 53 25.58 -15.71 -11.15
N GLU A 54 25.92 -16.04 -9.90
CA GLU A 54 26.23 -15.15 -8.79
C GLU A 54 27.53 -14.35 -9.02
N ASN A 55 27.35 -13.09 -9.39
CA ASN A 55 27.76 -12.02 -8.49
C ASN A 55 26.95 -10.77 -8.83
N ASN A 56 25.73 -10.76 -8.31
CA ASN A 56 24.73 -9.77 -8.62
C ASN A 56 24.71 -8.61 -7.63
N TYR A 57 25.60 -8.56 -6.64
CA TYR A 57 25.54 -7.56 -5.57
C TYR A 57 26.65 -6.54 -5.70
N TRP A 58 26.24 -5.28 -5.85
CA TRP A 58 27.17 -4.18 -6.09
C TRP A 58 26.96 -3.07 -5.08
N LYS A 59 28.05 -2.59 -4.48
CA LYS A 59 28.10 -1.26 -3.89
C LYS A 59 28.40 -0.26 -5.01
N ILE A 60 27.58 0.79 -5.08
CA ILE A 60 27.82 1.93 -5.96
C ILE A 60 28.22 3.13 -5.11
N GLN A 61 29.36 3.71 -5.44
CA GLN A 61 29.84 4.93 -4.82
C GLN A 61 29.73 6.08 -5.83
N PRO A 62 29.19 7.25 -5.43
CA PRO A 62 29.20 8.42 -6.28
C PRO A 62 30.65 8.83 -6.54
N PHE A 63 31.09 8.64 -7.78
CA PHE A 63 32.46 8.92 -8.20
C PHE A 63 32.61 10.41 -8.53
N ASN A 64 33.84 10.93 -8.36
CA ASN A 64 34.20 12.29 -8.74
C ASN A 64 35.25 12.20 -9.85
N ASP A 65 34.79 12.07 -11.11
CA ASP A 65 35.70 12.06 -12.26
C ASP A 65 35.85 13.46 -12.82
N LYS A 66 36.97 13.73 -13.49
CA LYS A 66 37.18 15.01 -14.19
C LYS A 66 36.25 15.17 -15.41
N GLU A 67 35.67 14.08 -15.89
CA GLU A 67 34.86 14.03 -17.12
C GLU A 67 33.34 13.99 -16.89
N LEU A 68 32.88 13.66 -15.67
CA LEU A 68 31.47 13.70 -15.28
C LEU A 68 31.37 14.41 -13.93
N SER A 69 30.68 15.55 -13.92
CA SER A 69 30.40 16.31 -12.70
C SER A 69 29.46 15.53 -11.78
N ARG A 70 29.52 15.82 -10.47
CA ARG A 70 28.58 15.27 -9.48
C ARG A 70 27.12 15.58 -9.83
N GLU A 71 26.87 16.74 -10.44
CA GLU A 71 25.52 17.13 -10.84
C GLU A 71 24.99 16.26 -11.98
N GLU A 72 25.83 15.92 -12.96
CA GLU A 72 25.47 14.98 -14.04
C GLU A 72 25.16 13.60 -13.47
N VAL A 73 25.97 13.09 -12.55
CA VAL A 73 25.71 11.80 -11.88
C VAL A 73 24.39 11.82 -11.12
N VAL A 74 24.10 12.91 -10.40
CA VAL A 74 22.82 13.07 -9.69
C VAL A 74 21.63 13.13 -10.65
N ASN A 75 21.77 13.81 -11.79
CA ASN A 75 20.70 13.85 -12.78
C ASN A 75 20.44 12.47 -13.40
N TYR A 76 21.50 11.71 -13.71
CA TYR A 76 21.32 10.32 -14.15
C TYR A 76 20.59 9.48 -13.10
N LEU A 77 20.93 9.62 -11.81
CA LEU A 77 20.24 8.89 -10.74
C LEU A 77 18.76 9.29 -10.61
N LYS A 78 18.39 10.55 -10.88
CA LYS A 78 16.99 10.99 -10.93
C LYS A 78 16.22 10.41 -12.11
N GLU A 79 16.92 10.05 -13.18
CA GLU A 79 16.36 9.42 -14.39
C GLU A 79 16.40 7.88 -14.31
N ASP A 80 16.66 7.31 -13.14
CA ASP A 80 16.85 5.88 -12.92
C ASP A 80 17.94 5.26 -13.81
N VAL A 81 18.99 6.06 -14.06
CA VAL A 81 20.17 5.68 -14.83
C VAL A 81 21.42 5.73 -13.96
N ILE A 82 22.22 4.67 -14.06
CA ILE A 82 23.54 4.60 -13.45
C ILE A 82 24.61 4.64 -14.52
N VAL A 83 25.67 5.43 -14.29
CA VAL A 83 26.81 5.55 -15.20
C VAL A 83 28.09 5.03 -14.53
N SER A 84 28.89 4.25 -15.26
CA SER A 84 30.13 3.64 -14.76
C SER A 84 31.22 3.56 -15.82
N LYS A 85 32.49 3.64 -15.39
CA LYS A 85 33.68 3.31 -16.19
C LYS A 85 34.01 1.80 -16.18
N ASP A 86 33.39 1.02 -15.29
CA ASP A 86 33.84 -0.34 -15.02
C ASP A 86 33.46 -1.33 -16.13
N THR A 87 34.47 -1.98 -16.69
CA THR A 87 34.34 -2.95 -17.78
C THR A 87 33.86 -4.33 -17.31
N SER A 88 33.87 -4.60 -16.00
CA SER A 88 33.34 -5.84 -15.41
C SER A 88 31.80 -5.92 -15.50
N LEU A 89 31.10 -4.77 -15.52
CA LEU A 89 29.67 -4.65 -15.81
C LEU A 89 29.30 -5.04 -17.25
N ARG A 90 30.30 -5.24 -18.14
CA ARG A 90 30.07 -5.65 -19.54
C ARG A 90 29.72 -7.14 -19.68
N LYS A 91 29.99 -7.97 -18.65
CA LYS A 91 29.91 -9.43 -18.77
C LYS A 91 28.78 -10.10 -17.98
N ASN A 92 28.23 -9.48 -16.95
CA ASN A 92 27.15 -10.06 -16.15
C ASN A 92 25.78 -9.50 -16.54
N ALA A 93 24.79 -10.38 -16.50
CA ALA A 93 23.46 -10.27 -17.08
C ALA A 93 22.65 -9.07 -16.54
N ASN A 94 21.45 -8.89 -17.10
CA ASN A 94 20.39 -8.07 -16.49
C ASN A 94 20.21 -8.50 -15.03
N ASN A 95 19.48 -7.70 -14.24
CA ASN A 95 18.89 -8.22 -13.02
C ASN A 95 19.85 -8.35 -11.81
N ASN A 96 20.90 -7.53 -11.75
CA ASN A 96 21.81 -7.48 -10.60
C ASN A 96 21.36 -6.44 -9.57
N ILE A 97 21.35 -6.83 -8.29
CA ILE A 97 21.05 -6.01 -7.11
C ILE A 97 22.23 -5.08 -6.78
N PHE A 98 21.95 -3.85 -6.42
CA PHE A 98 22.97 -2.95 -5.94
C PHE A 98 22.39 -2.02 -4.90
N TYR A 99 23.27 -1.46 -4.08
CA TYR A 99 22.93 -0.33 -3.23
C TYR A 99 23.85 0.85 -3.52
N ALA A 100 23.30 2.06 -3.46
CA ALA A 100 23.98 3.28 -3.86
C ALA A 100 23.83 4.37 -2.81
N VAL A 101 24.89 5.16 -2.61
CA VAL A 101 24.89 6.32 -1.70
C VAL A 101 24.63 7.60 -2.50
N GLY A 102 23.55 8.31 -2.17
CA GLY A 102 23.11 9.57 -2.75
C GLY A 102 23.62 10.83 -2.04
N LYS A 103 23.13 11.99 -2.51
CA LYS A 103 23.66 13.36 -2.28
C LYS A 103 23.70 13.81 -0.81
N ASN A 104 22.99 13.14 0.11
CA ASN A 104 22.76 13.57 1.51
C ASN A 104 22.95 12.48 2.58
N ASN A 105 23.82 11.47 2.37
CA ASN A 105 23.76 10.22 3.16
C ASN A 105 22.36 9.62 3.03
N GLU A 106 21.97 9.34 1.80
CA GLU A 106 20.79 8.54 1.48
C GLU A 106 21.31 7.28 0.82
N LEU A 107 20.86 6.13 1.28
CA LEU A 107 21.22 4.84 0.72
C LEU A 107 19.98 4.31 0.01
N PHE A 108 20.09 3.86 -1.23
CA PHE A 108 18.99 3.17 -1.88
C PHE A 108 19.42 1.84 -2.46
N LEU A 109 18.49 0.89 -2.49
CA LEU A 109 18.60 -0.43 -3.07
C LEU A 109 17.89 -0.44 -4.43
N GLY A 110 18.49 -1.07 -5.43
CA GLY A 110 17.91 -1.22 -6.76
C GLY A 110 18.45 -2.44 -7.50
N PHE A 111 17.90 -2.75 -8.67
CA PHE A 111 18.50 -3.72 -9.59
C PHE A 111 18.50 -3.20 -11.03
N PHE A 112 19.44 -3.67 -11.84
CA PHE A 112 19.52 -3.28 -13.24
C PHE A 112 18.48 -4.01 -14.09
N ILE A 113 17.82 -3.30 -15.01
CA ILE A 113 16.74 -3.87 -15.85
C ILE A 113 17.12 -3.97 -17.34
N GLU A 114 18.19 -3.29 -17.74
CA GLU A 114 18.68 -3.34 -19.13
C GLU A 114 20.17 -3.66 -19.15
N LYS A 115 20.69 -4.13 -20.29
CA LYS A 115 22.15 -4.30 -20.46
C LYS A 115 22.83 -2.94 -20.50
N ALA A 116 24.06 -2.87 -20.04
CA ALA A 116 24.83 -1.63 -20.06
C ALA A 116 25.06 -1.14 -21.51
N LYS A 117 24.76 0.13 -21.79
CA LYS A 117 24.91 0.78 -23.10
C LYS A 117 26.06 1.81 -23.03
N LYS A 118 26.98 1.76 -23.99
CA LYS A 118 28.11 2.70 -24.06
C LYS A 118 27.61 4.13 -24.36
N ILE A 119 28.20 5.14 -23.72
CA ILE A 119 27.89 6.55 -23.99
C ILE A 119 29.07 7.23 -24.69
N LYS A 120 30.12 7.61 -23.95
CA LYS A 120 31.28 8.39 -24.41
C LYS A 120 32.54 7.92 -23.70
N GLY A 121 33.66 7.86 -24.41
CA GLY A 121 34.93 7.35 -23.86
C GLY A 121 34.79 5.92 -23.30
N GLU A 122 35.13 5.72 -22.04
CA GLU A 122 35.01 4.44 -21.33
C GLU A 122 33.72 4.30 -20.51
N PHE A 123 32.78 5.24 -20.62
CA PHE A 123 31.56 5.25 -19.82
C PHE A 123 30.40 4.45 -20.42
N TYR A 124 29.67 3.77 -19.54
CA TYR A 124 28.47 3.00 -19.82
C TYR A 124 27.33 3.47 -18.94
N LYS A 125 26.12 3.56 -19.49
CA LYS A 125 24.88 3.75 -18.72
C LYS A 125 24.06 2.48 -18.64
N ARG A 126 23.30 2.35 -17.56
CA ARG A 126 22.38 1.25 -17.34
C ARG A 126 21.13 1.74 -16.62
N LYS A 127 19.96 1.36 -17.13
CA LYS A 127 18.71 1.60 -16.41
C LYS A 127 18.60 0.64 -15.24
N PHE A 128 18.08 1.16 -14.14
CA PHE A 128 17.76 0.37 -12.97
C PHE A 128 16.33 0.62 -12.53
N LYS A 129 15.84 -0.22 -11.63
CA LYS A 129 14.61 0.02 -10.88
C LYS A 129 14.98 0.14 -9.41
N LYS A 130 14.59 1.24 -8.78
CA LYS A 130 14.75 1.45 -7.34
C LYS A 130 13.74 0.57 -6.59
N ILE A 131 14.18 -0.08 -5.52
CA ILE A 131 13.37 -1.00 -4.71
C ILE A 131 13.04 -0.37 -3.36
N ALA A 132 14.04 0.20 -2.70
CA ALA A 132 13.94 0.73 -1.35
C ALA A 132 14.99 1.81 -1.11
N ASP A 133 14.78 2.64 -0.09
CA ASP A 133 15.71 3.67 0.33
C ASP A 133 15.66 3.94 1.83
N VAL A 134 16.77 4.46 2.32
CA VAL A 134 17.05 4.73 3.73
C VAL A 134 17.80 6.05 3.80
N SER A 135 17.44 6.93 4.72
CA SER A 135 18.10 8.21 4.93
C SER A 135 18.55 8.37 6.39
N GLY A 136 19.58 9.18 6.62
CA GLY A 136 19.99 9.59 7.97
C GLY A 136 20.98 8.65 8.66
N ASN A 137 20.96 8.66 10.00
CA ASN A 137 22.04 8.12 10.85
C ASN A 137 22.27 6.60 10.74
N LEU A 138 21.29 5.83 10.24
CA LEU A 138 21.40 4.38 10.05
C LEU A 138 22.53 3.99 9.10
N ILE A 139 22.93 4.85 8.17
CA ILE A 139 24.03 4.59 7.22
C ILE A 139 25.37 4.43 7.93
N ASN A 140 25.55 5.09 9.08
CA ASN A 140 26.76 4.95 9.89
C ASN A 140 26.90 3.56 10.53
N THR A 141 25.87 2.70 10.44
CA THR A 141 25.88 1.34 10.96
C THR A 141 26.40 0.29 9.97
N LEU A 142 26.75 0.71 8.75
CA LEU A 142 27.42 -0.13 7.75
C LEU A 142 28.81 -0.56 8.27
N PRO A 143 29.22 -1.82 8.01
CA PRO A 143 30.51 -2.33 8.48
C PRO A 143 31.66 -1.49 7.92
N THR A 144 32.72 -1.26 8.69
CA THR A 144 33.88 -0.44 8.25
C THR A 144 35.07 -1.28 7.81
N ASN A 145 35.09 -2.56 8.21
CA ASN A 145 36.14 -3.53 7.89
C ASN A 145 35.91 -4.26 6.55
N LYS A 146 34.68 -4.25 6.02
CA LYS A 146 34.32 -4.92 4.75
C LYS A 146 34.50 -3.99 3.55
N SER A 147 34.81 -4.58 2.38
CA SER A 147 35.07 -3.83 1.14
C SER A 147 33.83 -3.10 0.59
N TRP A 148 32.66 -3.69 0.80
CA TRP A 148 31.34 -3.16 0.51
C TRP A 148 30.72 -2.44 1.71
N GLY A 149 31.49 -2.10 2.74
CA GLY A 149 31.02 -1.38 3.91
C GLY A 149 31.11 0.15 3.79
N ASN A 150 31.06 0.92 4.88
CA ASN A 150 31.26 2.38 4.86
C ASN A 150 32.73 2.80 4.62
N LYS A 151 33.59 1.85 4.26
CA LYS A 151 34.97 2.14 3.89
C LYS A 151 35.01 2.91 2.57
N TYR A 152 35.62 4.10 2.59
CA TYR A 152 35.85 4.89 1.39
C TYR A 152 36.78 4.12 0.45
N SER A 153 36.25 3.75 -0.72
CA SER A 153 37.02 3.18 -1.82
C SER A 153 37.16 4.22 -2.91
N THR A 154 38.23 4.13 -3.70
CA THR A 154 38.38 4.94 -4.91
C THR A 154 37.65 4.34 -6.11
N LYS A 155 37.02 3.17 -5.96
CA LYS A 155 36.28 2.51 -7.05
C LYS A 155 34.80 2.89 -7.02
N ALA A 156 34.24 3.25 -8.18
CA ALA A 156 32.82 3.59 -8.33
C ALA A 156 31.90 2.38 -8.09
N PHE A 157 32.36 1.16 -8.43
CA PHE A 157 31.61 -0.08 -8.26
C PHE A 157 32.46 -1.10 -7.52
N ILE A 158 31.89 -1.73 -6.50
CA ILE A 158 32.54 -2.79 -5.75
C ILE A 158 31.60 -3.97 -5.68
N ASN A 159 32.08 -5.11 -6.13
CA ASN A 159 31.35 -6.36 -6.07
C ASN A 159 31.47 -6.97 -4.66
N VAL A 160 30.36 -7.45 -4.11
CA VAL A 160 30.36 -8.24 -2.86
C VAL A 160 30.85 -9.64 -3.20
N LYS A 161 31.90 -10.11 -2.51
CA LYS A 161 32.43 -11.45 -2.74
C LYS A 161 31.44 -12.51 -2.26
N LEU A 162 31.45 -13.68 -2.91
CA LEU A 162 30.54 -14.78 -2.61
C LEU A 162 30.60 -15.21 -1.13
N GLU A 163 31.81 -15.33 -0.59
CA GLU A 163 32.03 -15.70 0.82
C GLU A 163 31.50 -14.66 1.84
N GLU A 164 31.21 -13.43 1.40
CA GLU A 164 30.69 -12.33 2.23
C GLU A 164 29.19 -12.08 2.00
N ARG A 165 28.51 -12.89 1.17
CA ARG A 165 27.11 -12.65 0.75
C ARG A 165 26.13 -12.65 1.92
N LYS A 166 26.24 -13.63 2.83
CA LYS A 166 25.36 -13.74 3.99
C LYS A 166 25.55 -12.55 4.95
N ASP A 167 26.79 -12.19 5.22
CA ASP A 167 27.12 -11.01 6.01
C ASP A 167 26.54 -9.73 5.37
N PHE A 168 26.63 -9.60 4.04
CA PHE A 168 26.07 -8.47 3.31
C PHE A 168 24.53 -8.43 3.39
N GLU A 169 23.88 -9.57 3.27
CA GLU A 169 22.44 -9.68 3.40
C GLU A 169 21.98 -9.24 4.81
N ASP A 170 22.60 -9.78 5.85
CA ASP A 170 22.24 -9.50 7.23
C ASP A 170 22.56 -8.04 7.61
N GLU A 171 23.74 -7.54 7.26
CA GLU A 171 24.23 -6.23 7.72
C GLU A 171 23.77 -5.05 6.85
N VAL A 172 23.34 -5.29 5.61
CA VAL A 172 22.92 -4.25 4.66
C VAL A 172 21.46 -4.43 4.24
N ILE A 173 21.11 -5.57 3.65
CA ILE A 173 19.78 -5.76 3.03
C ILE A 173 18.69 -5.86 4.09
N ASN A 174 18.81 -6.82 5.01
CA ASN A 174 17.87 -7.03 6.11
C ASN A 174 17.91 -5.85 7.08
N LYS A 175 19.11 -5.43 7.52
CA LYS A 175 19.27 -4.42 8.56
C LYS A 175 18.91 -2.99 8.13
N LEU A 176 19.27 -2.56 6.92
CA LEU A 176 19.00 -1.19 6.49
C LEU A 176 17.67 -1.08 5.75
N PHE A 177 17.40 -2.02 4.83
CA PHE A 177 16.23 -1.93 3.96
C PHE A 177 15.04 -2.76 4.43
N ASN A 178 15.20 -3.64 5.43
CA ASN A 178 14.16 -4.53 5.94
C ASN A 178 13.49 -5.35 4.82
N LYS A 179 14.31 -5.93 3.94
CA LYS A 179 13.91 -6.72 2.76
C LYS A 179 14.61 -8.06 2.80
N ASP A 180 13.92 -9.13 2.43
CA ASP A 180 14.50 -10.47 2.29
C ASP A 180 15.09 -10.65 0.87
N ILE A 181 16.28 -11.26 0.76
CA ILE A 181 16.97 -11.45 -0.51
C ILE A 181 16.20 -12.35 -1.48
N ASP A 182 15.45 -13.34 -0.97
CA ASP A 182 14.70 -14.27 -1.80
C ASP A 182 13.52 -13.57 -2.47
N ILE A 183 12.88 -12.64 -1.75
CA ILE A 183 11.83 -11.76 -2.30
C ILE A 183 12.41 -10.87 -3.40
N LEU A 184 13.61 -10.31 -3.20
CA LEU A 184 14.27 -9.48 -4.20
C LEU A 184 14.63 -10.28 -5.46
N ILE A 185 15.10 -11.52 -5.30
CA ILE A 185 15.39 -12.42 -6.42
C ILE A 185 14.11 -12.78 -7.19
N GLU A 186 12.97 -12.98 -6.51
CA GLU A 186 11.69 -13.21 -7.18
C GLU A 186 11.18 -11.98 -7.95
N GLU A 187 11.29 -10.78 -7.37
CA GLU A 187 10.94 -9.51 -8.05
C GLU A 187 11.75 -9.34 -9.33
N ILE A 188 13.02 -9.75 -9.29
CA ILE A 188 13.96 -9.71 -10.40
C ILE A 188 13.60 -10.74 -11.48
N LYS A 189 13.33 -11.99 -11.09
CA LYS A 189 12.96 -13.06 -12.03
C LYS A 189 11.67 -12.74 -12.79
N LYS A 190 10.71 -12.09 -12.15
CA LYS A 190 9.46 -11.63 -12.80
C LYS A 190 9.71 -10.66 -13.95
N ILE A 191 10.81 -9.90 -13.91
CA ILE A 191 11.18 -8.93 -14.95
C ILE A 191 11.92 -9.61 -16.10
N GLU A 192 12.45 -10.82 -15.90
CA GLU A 192 13.20 -11.58 -16.90
C GLU A 192 12.34 -12.52 -17.77
N ILE A 193 11.12 -12.86 -17.33
CA ILE A 193 10.20 -13.76 -18.05
C ILE A 193 9.53 -13.09 -19.27
N ASP A 194 9.63 -11.76 -19.42
CA ASP A 194 9.05 -10.99 -20.53
C ASP A 194 9.87 -11.02 -21.84
N LYS A 195 10.79 -11.98 -22.05
CA LYS A 195 11.52 -12.11 -23.32
C LYS A 195 11.60 -13.53 -23.85
N GLU A 196 10.90 -13.69 -24.99
CA GLU A 196 11.06 -14.68 -26.05
C GLU A 196 10.38 -16.06 -25.87
N GLU A 197 9.48 -16.31 -26.83
CA GLU A 197 8.91 -17.61 -27.28
C GLU A 197 7.71 -18.19 -26.51
N ASP A 198 6.49 -17.74 -26.87
CA ASP A 198 5.43 -18.59 -27.44
C ASP A 198 4.20 -17.77 -27.89
N ILE A 199 4.44 -16.81 -28.79
CA ILE A 199 3.42 -15.91 -29.36
C ILE A 199 2.51 -16.63 -30.38
N ASN A 200 2.92 -17.76 -30.95
CA ASN A 200 2.24 -18.29 -32.14
C ASN A 200 1.04 -19.21 -31.86
N THR A 201 0.89 -19.76 -30.66
CA THR A 201 -0.25 -20.64 -30.33
C THR A 201 -1.44 -19.86 -29.76
N TYR A 202 -1.21 -18.64 -29.26
CA TYR A 202 -2.24 -17.76 -28.70
C TYR A 202 -2.99 -16.94 -29.77
N LEU A 203 -2.40 -16.78 -30.96
CA LEU A 203 -2.91 -15.90 -32.02
C LEU A 203 -4.11 -16.48 -32.80
N GLU A 204 -4.36 -17.80 -32.78
CA GLU A 204 -5.56 -18.36 -33.42
C GLU A 204 -6.82 -18.20 -32.55
N TYR A 205 -6.67 -18.13 -31.22
CA TYR A 205 -7.80 -17.93 -30.30
C TYR A 205 -8.20 -16.46 -30.11
N LYS A 206 -7.33 -15.51 -30.45
CA LYS A 206 -7.57 -14.06 -30.26
C LYS A 206 -8.19 -13.34 -31.46
N SER A 207 -8.55 -14.04 -32.53
CA SER A 207 -9.13 -13.41 -33.73
C SER A 207 -10.57 -12.88 -33.55
N ASN A 208 -11.16 -12.95 -32.33
CA ASN A 208 -12.54 -12.53 -32.08
C ASN A 208 -12.80 -11.76 -30.76
N GLU A 209 -11.79 -11.23 -30.06
CA GLU A 209 -12.06 -10.32 -28.93
C GLU A 209 -11.28 -9.02 -29.10
N GLU A 210 -12.03 -7.93 -29.27
CA GLU A 210 -11.53 -6.57 -29.36
C GLU A 210 -10.70 -6.22 -28.12
N GLU A 211 -9.45 -5.79 -28.32
CA GLU A 211 -8.61 -5.23 -27.26
C GLU A 211 -9.16 -3.86 -26.82
N THR A 212 -10.03 -3.84 -25.81
CA THR A 212 -10.29 -2.62 -25.04
C THR A 212 -9.09 -2.32 -24.14
N ILE A 213 -8.20 -1.45 -24.63
CA ILE A 213 -7.26 -0.74 -23.78
C ILE A 213 -8.08 0.25 -22.93
N TYR A 214 -8.22 -0.01 -21.64
CA TYR A 214 -8.86 0.94 -20.71
C TYR A 214 -7.98 2.17 -20.54
N SER A 215 -8.34 3.27 -21.19
CA SER A 215 -7.85 4.60 -20.82
C SER A 215 -8.71 5.13 -19.67
N LYS A 216 -8.09 5.42 -18.52
CA LYS A 216 -8.78 6.06 -17.39
C LYS A 216 -9.23 7.46 -17.81
N GLU A 217 -10.53 7.68 -17.94
CA GLU A 217 -11.13 8.93 -18.44
C GLU A 217 -11.12 10.07 -17.41
N ILE A 218 -10.89 9.78 -16.12
CA ILE A 218 -10.93 10.74 -15.00
C ILE A 218 -9.71 10.58 -14.08
N ASP A 219 -9.18 11.68 -13.56
CA ASP A 219 -7.99 11.70 -12.68
C ASP A 219 -8.29 11.27 -11.22
N THR A 220 -9.47 10.68 -10.98
CA THR A 220 -9.82 10.19 -9.64
C THR A 220 -9.14 8.85 -9.35
N PRO A 221 -8.45 8.70 -8.20
CA PRO A 221 -7.89 7.42 -7.79
C PRO A 221 -8.93 6.29 -7.72
N LEU A 222 -8.53 5.08 -8.11
CA LEU A 222 -9.42 3.90 -8.02
C LEU A 222 -9.73 3.53 -6.55
N ASN A 223 -8.83 3.87 -5.63
CA ASN A 223 -8.99 3.66 -4.21
C ASN A 223 -8.67 4.95 -3.47
N LEU A 224 -9.64 5.49 -2.74
CA LEU A 224 -9.54 6.77 -2.06
C LEU A 224 -9.99 6.63 -0.61
N ILE A 225 -9.29 7.27 0.33
CA ILE A 225 -9.74 7.46 1.72
C ILE A 225 -9.85 8.94 2.01
N LEU A 226 -11.05 9.38 2.37
CA LEU A 226 -11.32 10.69 2.96
C LEU A 226 -11.06 10.59 4.47
N TYR A 227 -10.07 11.32 4.99
CA TYR A 227 -9.70 11.22 6.40
C TYR A 227 -9.65 12.57 7.11
N GLY A 228 -9.83 12.55 8.43
CA GLY A 228 -9.69 13.74 9.26
C GLY A 228 -10.59 13.74 10.49
N PRO A 229 -10.67 14.87 11.20
CA PRO A 229 -11.44 15.00 12.44
C PRO A 229 -12.95 14.77 12.24
N PRO A 230 -13.69 14.44 13.31
CA PRO A 230 -15.14 14.30 13.21
C PRO A 230 -15.80 15.63 12.83
N GLY A 231 -16.88 15.55 12.05
CA GLY A 231 -17.68 16.73 11.67
C GLY A 231 -17.07 17.61 10.57
N THR A 232 -16.07 17.14 9.83
CA THR A 232 -15.49 17.85 8.67
C THR A 232 -16.16 17.52 7.33
N GLY A 233 -17.23 16.72 7.35
CA GLY A 233 -18.04 16.43 6.16
C GLY A 233 -17.52 15.29 5.27
N LYS A 234 -16.71 14.36 5.79
CA LYS A 234 -16.19 13.20 5.02
C LYS A 234 -17.28 12.39 4.33
N THR A 235 -18.19 11.79 5.11
CA THR A 235 -19.34 11.02 4.60
C THR A 235 -20.30 11.86 3.76
N TYR A 236 -20.34 13.18 3.99
CA TYR A 236 -21.11 14.08 3.12
C TYR A 236 -20.45 14.21 1.73
N ASN A 237 -19.14 14.30 1.67
CA ASN A 237 -18.40 14.49 0.42
C ASN A 237 -18.25 13.20 -0.40
N THR A 238 -18.31 12.01 0.20
CA THR A 238 -18.31 10.74 -0.57
C THR A 238 -19.41 10.69 -1.64
N ILE A 239 -20.54 11.37 -1.42
CA ILE A 239 -21.62 11.52 -2.40
C ILE A 239 -21.14 12.25 -3.66
N ASN A 240 -20.35 13.32 -3.50
CA ASN A 240 -19.83 14.09 -4.64
C ASN A 240 -18.85 13.24 -5.44
N TYR A 241 -17.90 12.60 -4.77
CA TYR A 241 -16.93 11.70 -5.41
C TYR A 241 -17.61 10.52 -6.10
N ALA A 242 -18.58 9.88 -5.47
CA ALA A 242 -19.24 8.74 -6.07
C ALA A 242 -20.07 9.15 -7.30
N VAL A 243 -20.80 10.27 -7.22
CA VAL A 243 -21.53 10.79 -8.39
C VAL A 243 -20.56 11.21 -9.51
N SER A 244 -19.44 11.86 -9.18
CA SER A 244 -18.44 12.28 -10.18
C SER A 244 -17.82 11.08 -10.88
N ILE A 245 -17.51 10.02 -10.15
CA ILE A 245 -16.98 8.76 -10.72
C ILE A 245 -18.01 8.09 -11.63
N ILE A 246 -19.25 7.91 -11.17
CA ILE A 246 -20.30 7.25 -11.98
C ILE A 246 -20.58 8.05 -13.26
N GLU A 247 -20.57 9.38 -13.18
CA GLU A 247 -20.84 10.28 -14.30
C GLU A 247 -19.59 10.63 -15.13
N LYS A 248 -18.42 10.11 -14.75
CA LYS A 248 -17.13 10.39 -15.41
C LYS A 248 -16.85 11.90 -15.51
N LYS A 249 -17.12 12.63 -14.43
CA LYS A 249 -16.87 14.07 -14.28
C LYS A 249 -15.77 14.33 -13.27
N GLU A 250 -15.13 15.49 -13.40
CA GLU A 250 -14.26 16.01 -12.35
C GLU A 250 -15.05 16.29 -11.07
N VAL A 251 -14.44 15.98 -9.92
CA VAL A 251 -15.13 16.10 -8.61
C VAL A 251 -15.53 17.54 -8.32
N ASP A 252 -14.71 18.52 -8.74
CA ASP A 252 -14.97 19.94 -8.54
C ASP A 252 -16.23 20.41 -9.26
N GLU A 253 -16.57 19.82 -10.41
CA GLU A 253 -17.81 20.11 -11.11
C GLU A 253 -19.02 19.70 -10.28
N VAL A 254 -19.02 18.46 -9.76
CA VAL A 254 -20.11 17.94 -8.92
C VAL A 254 -20.19 18.70 -7.59
N ILE A 255 -19.05 19.12 -7.02
CA ILE A 255 -19.03 20.00 -5.84
C ILE A 255 -19.72 21.34 -6.15
N ASN A 256 -19.46 21.94 -7.32
CA ASN A 256 -20.08 23.18 -7.73
C ASN A 256 -21.58 23.02 -8.03
N GLU A 257 -22.00 21.89 -8.62
CA GLU A 257 -23.41 21.51 -8.76
C GLU A 257 -24.06 21.37 -7.37
N ALA A 258 -23.40 20.71 -6.41
CA ALA A 258 -23.91 20.52 -5.05
C ALA A 258 -24.05 21.85 -4.28
N LYS A 259 -23.15 22.81 -4.50
CA LYS A 259 -23.26 24.17 -3.94
C LYS A 259 -24.49 24.91 -4.46
N LYS A 260 -24.84 24.72 -5.74
CA LYS A 260 -26.04 25.31 -6.35
C LYS A 260 -27.32 24.59 -5.92
N ASN A 261 -27.34 23.26 -6.01
CA ASN A 261 -28.49 22.44 -5.70
C ASN A 261 -28.09 21.03 -5.20
N ARG A 262 -27.82 20.92 -3.90
CA ARG A 262 -27.46 19.66 -3.26
C ARG A 262 -28.50 18.55 -3.45
N LYS A 263 -29.79 18.90 -3.49
CA LYS A 263 -30.87 17.91 -3.58
C LYS A 263 -30.80 17.15 -4.90
N GLU A 264 -30.44 17.81 -5.99
CA GLU A 264 -30.33 17.20 -7.31
C GLU A 264 -29.17 16.19 -7.40
N VAL A 265 -27.99 16.55 -6.87
CA VAL A 265 -26.86 15.61 -6.73
C VAL A 265 -27.27 14.41 -5.88
N PHE A 266 -27.99 14.66 -4.77
CA PHE A 266 -28.45 13.59 -3.89
C PHE A 266 -29.48 12.65 -4.54
N VAL A 267 -30.37 13.16 -5.38
CA VAL A 267 -31.32 12.35 -6.15
C VAL A 267 -30.57 11.42 -7.12
N ARG A 268 -29.56 11.94 -7.85
CA ARG A 268 -28.72 11.11 -8.73
C ARG A 268 -27.98 10.02 -7.94
N TYR A 269 -27.36 10.39 -6.81
CA TYR A 269 -26.75 9.43 -5.88
C TYR A 269 -27.73 8.32 -5.44
N LYS A 270 -28.97 8.69 -5.07
CA LYS A 270 -30.01 7.72 -4.69
C LYS A 270 -30.41 6.81 -5.84
N ASN A 271 -30.49 7.32 -7.06
CA ASN A 271 -30.74 6.52 -8.24
C ASN A 271 -29.61 5.51 -8.49
N TYR A 272 -28.35 5.91 -8.34
CA TYR A 272 -27.21 5.00 -8.48
C TYR A 272 -27.14 3.94 -7.37
N LEU A 273 -27.56 4.26 -6.14
CA LEU A 273 -27.75 3.27 -5.07
C LEU A 273 -28.85 2.27 -5.41
N ALA A 274 -30.01 2.75 -5.87
CA ALA A 274 -31.15 1.91 -6.23
C ALA A 274 -30.81 0.95 -7.37
N ASN A 275 -30.02 1.41 -8.33
CA ASN A 275 -29.51 0.62 -9.45
C ASN A 275 -28.26 -0.20 -9.10
N LYS A 276 -27.81 -0.19 -7.83
CA LYS A 276 -26.62 -0.90 -7.34
C LYS A 276 -25.33 -0.60 -8.12
N LYS A 277 -25.24 0.59 -8.73
CA LYS A 277 -23.98 1.15 -9.25
C LYS A 277 -23.11 1.71 -8.12
N ILE A 278 -23.75 2.18 -7.06
CA ILE A 278 -23.10 2.52 -5.81
C ILE A 278 -23.56 1.53 -4.74
N ILE A 279 -22.63 1.03 -3.94
CA ILE A 279 -22.92 0.30 -2.70
C ILE A 279 -22.34 1.10 -1.53
N PHE A 280 -23.13 1.29 -0.47
CA PHE A 280 -22.68 1.94 0.76
C PHE A 280 -22.69 0.91 1.88
N THR A 281 -21.54 0.73 2.52
CA THR A 281 -21.37 -0.13 3.70
C THR A 281 -20.61 0.61 4.79
N THR A 282 -20.72 0.14 6.03
CA THR A 282 -20.01 0.71 7.19
C THR A 282 -19.26 -0.40 7.90
N PHE A 283 -17.96 -0.22 8.11
CA PHE A 283 -17.18 -1.19 8.86
C PHE A 283 -17.39 -1.03 10.37
N HIS A 284 -17.39 -2.16 11.06
CA HIS A 284 -17.47 -2.26 12.52
C HIS A 284 -16.59 -3.43 12.97
N GLN A 285 -16.31 -3.52 14.28
CA GLN A 285 -15.36 -4.50 14.83
C GLN A 285 -15.68 -5.96 14.46
N ASN A 286 -16.96 -6.29 14.29
CA ASN A 286 -17.42 -7.63 13.94
C ASN A 286 -17.62 -7.84 12.43
N TYR A 287 -17.23 -6.87 11.59
CA TYR A 287 -17.40 -6.97 10.13
C TYR A 287 -16.32 -7.91 9.61
N SER A 288 -16.72 -8.87 8.79
CA SER A 288 -15.86 -10.00 8.44
C SER A 288 -15.66 -10.16 6.94
N TYR A 289 -14.68 -10.99 6.58
CA TYR A 289 -14.47 -11.43 5.20
C TYR A 289 -15.74 -12.06 4.62
N ASP A 290 -16.49 -12.83 5.43
CA ASP A 290 -17.71 -13.51 5.01
C ASP A 290 -18.81 -12.53 4.57
N ASP A 291 -18.91 -11.36 5.20
CA ASP A 291 -19.92 -10.34 4.88
C ASP A 291 -19.49 -9.49 3.67
N PHE A 292 -18.19 -9.34 3.47
CA PHE A 292 -17.63 -8.48 2.45
C PHE A 292 -17.42 -9.23 1.13
N ILE A 293 -16.85 -10.43 1.17
CA ILE A 293 -16.37 -11.16 0.00
C ILE A 293 -17.26 -12.37 -0.26
N GLN A 294 -17.22 -13.37 0.61
CA GLN A 294 -18.04 -14.57 0.48
C GLN A 294 -18.04 -15.36 1.79
N GLY A 295 -19.23 -15.74 2.24
CA GLY A 295 -19.42 -16.51 3.46
C GLY A 295 -20.23 -17.78 3.24
N ILE A 296 -20.25 -18.64 4.25
CA ILE A 296 -21.17 -19.77 4.32
C ILE A 296 -22.32 -19.37 5.24
N ARG A 297 -23.56 -19.59 4.81
CA ARG A 297 -24.79 -19.27 5.57
C ARG A 297 -25.73 -20.47 5.58
N ALA A 298 -26.51 -20.59 6.64
CA ALA A 298 -27.52 -21.65 6.73
C ALA A 298 -28.64 -21.38 5.72
N ASN A 299 -29.02 -22.41 4.97
CA ASN A 299 -30.10 -22.34 4.01
C ASN A 299 -31.44 -22.40 4.73
N THR A 300 -32.14 -21.28 4.81
CA THR A 300 -33.45 -21.18 5.46
C THR A 300 -34.61 -21.64 4.58
N ASN A 301 -34.38 -21.91 3.29
CA ASN A 301 -35.41 -22.38 2.36
C ASN A 301 -35.63 -23.91 2.42
N ASN A 302 -34.74 -24.65 3.08
CA ASN A 302 -34.87 -26.09 3.29
C ASN A 302 -35.17 -26.36 4.77
N THR A 303 -36.44 -26.60 5.09
CA THR A 303 -36.90 -26.75 6.48
C THR A 303 -36.72 -28.15 7.05
N GLU A 304 -36.35 -29.14 6.23
CA GLU A 304 -36.26 -30.55 6.64
C GLU A 304 -34.86 -30.95 7.10
N THR A 305 -33.81 -30.31 6.56
CA THR A 305 -32.41 -30.61 6.90
C THR A 305 -31.55 -29.35 6.93
N LEU A 306 -30.70 -29.22 7.96
CA LEU A 306 -29.70 -28.16 8.03
C LEU A 306 -28.76 -28.29 6.83
N SER A 307 -28.82 -27.31 5.93
CA SER A 307 -27.93 -27.22 4.77
C SER A 307 -27.28 -25.85 4.74
N PHE A 308 -26.10 -25.76 4.11
CA PHE A 308 -25.33 -24.53 4.01
C PHE A 308 -25.20 -24.11 2.56
N ILE A 309 -25.32 -22.80 2.30
CA ILE A 309 -25.11 -22.19 0.99
C ILE A 309 -23.98 -21.19 1.06
N LYS A 310 -23.27 -21.03 -0.07
CA LYS A 310 -22.36 -19.90 -0.25
C LYS A 310 -23.20 -18.66 -0.51
N GLU A 311 -22.86 -17.57 0.16
CA GLU A 311 -23.46 -16.27 -0.06
C GLU A 311 -22.35 -15.26 -0.38
N ASP A 312 -22.51 -14.56 -1.50
CA ASP A 312 -21.56 -13.55 -1.94
C ASP A 312 -21.75 -12.28 -1.12
N GLY A 313 -20.64 -11.75 -0.61
CA GLY A 313 -20.64 -10.51 0.15
C GLY A 313 -20.79 -9.28 -0.74
N VAL A 314 -20.96 -8.12 -0.11
CA VAL A 314 -21.29 -6.86 -0.80
C VAL A 314 -20.25 -6.40 -1.83
N PHE A 315 -18.97 -6.70 -1.60
CA PHE A 315 -17.89 -6.35 -2.53
C PHE A 315 -17.88 -7.29 -3.73
N LYS A 316 -18.06 -8.59 -3.49
CA LYS A 316 -18.09 -9.59 -4.57
C LYS A 316 -19.31 -9.39 -5.49
N ASP A 317 -20.51 -9.17 -4.95
CA ASP A 317 -21.70 -8.85 -5.76
C ASP A 317 -21.45 -7.61 -6.64
N LEU A 318 -20.81 -6.58 -6.11
CA LEU A 318 -20.48 -5.37 -6.88
C LEU A 318 -19.44 -5.65 -7.97
N VAL A 319 -18.40 -6.43 -7.65
CA VAL A 319 -17.36 -6.83 -8.61
C VAL A 319 -17.96 -7.61 -9.78
N GLU A 320 -18.83 -8.58 -9.52
CA GLU A 320 -19.47 -9.36 -10.59
C GLU A 320 -20.39 -8.50 -11.46
N ARG A 321 -21.09 -7.51 -10.88
CA ARG A 321 -21.84 -6.51 -11.67
C ARG A 321 -20.94 -5.66 -12.55
N ALA A 322 -19.84 -5.15 -11.99
CA ALA A 322 -18.91 -4.29 -12.70
C ALA A 322 -18.21 -5.01 -13.87
N LYS A 323 -17.91 -6.30 -13.72
CA LYS A 323 -17.34 -7.14 -14.79
C LYS A 323 -18.24 -7.28 -16.02
N VAL A 324 -19.55 -7.36 -15.83
CA VAL A 324 -20.52 -7.54 -16.93
C VAL A 324 -20.99 -6.21 -17.52
N ASP A 325 -20.55 -5.08 -16.97
CA ASP A 325 -20.87 -3.72 -17.44
C ASP A 325 -19.59 -2.85 -17.49
N PRO A 326 -18.62 -3.19 -18.35
CA PRO A 326 -17.30 -2.56 -18.41
C PRO A 326 -17.32 -1.06 -18.74
N GLU A 327 -18.34 -0.61 -19.48
CA GLU A 327 -18.46 0.78 -19.95
C GLU A 327 -18.86 1.76 -18.83
N ASN A 328 -19.41 1.23 -17.74
CA ASN A 328 -19.90 2.03 -16.62
C ASN A 328 -19.03 1.85 -15.39
N ASN A 329 -18.84 2.94 -14.65
CA ASN A 329 -18.15 2.89 -13.37
C ASN A 329 -19.08 2.37 -12.26
N TYR A 330 -18.47 1.73 -11.26
CA TYR A 330 -19.12 1.25 -10.06
C TYR A 330 -18.36 1.76 -8.84
N VAL A 331 -19.05 2.03 -7.74
CA VAL A 331 -18.42 2.58 -6.53
C VAL A 331 -18.87 1.81 -5.30
N ILE A 332 -17.92 1.39 -4.46
CA ILE A 332 -18.20 1.00 -3.09
C ILE A 332 -17.71 2.09 -2.13
N ILE A 333 -18.63 2.55 -1.28
CA ILE A 333 -18.34 3.48 -0.20
C ILE A 333 -18.25 2.66 1.10
N ILE A 334 -17.12 2.76 1.78
CA ILE A 334 -16.84 2.08 3.05
C ILE A 334 -16.68 3.16 4.14
N ASP A 335 -17.77 3.44 4.84
CA ASP A 335 -17.76 4.39 5.94
C ASP A 335 -17.06 3.78 7.16
N GLU A 336 -16.31 4.60 7.90
CA GLU A 336 -15.57 4.18 9.10
C GLU A 336 -14.62 2.99 8.83
N ILE A 337 -13.86 3.06 7.73
CA ILE A 337 -13.03 1.95 7.24
C ILE A 337 -12.04 1.42 8.28
N ASN A 338 -11.58 2.28 9.20
CA ASN A 338 -10.66 1.90 10.28
C ASN A 338 -11.33 1.23 11.49
N ARG A 339 -12.67 1.12 11.54
CA ARG A 339 -13.40 0.42 12.62
C ARG A 339 -13.43 -1.09 12.49
N GLY A 340 -13.06 -1.62 11.33
CA GLY A 340 -12.88 -3.05 11.09
C GLY A 340 -11.40 -3.45 11.01
N ASN A 341 -11.11 -4.75 11.16
CA ASN A 341 -9.78 -5.27 10.81
C ASN A 341 -9.67 -5.38 9.29
N ILE A 342 -9.22 -4.30 8.65
CA ILE A 342 -9.22 -4.17 7.19
C ILE A 342 -8.43 -5.31 6.53
N SER A 343 -7.25 -5.68 7.05
CA SER A 343 -6.45 -6.79 6.50
C SER A 343 -7.20 -8.11 6.52
N ARG A 344 -7.98 -8.38 7.59
CA ARG A 344 -8.81 -9.58 7.67
C ARG A 344 -10.05 -9.51 6.78
N ILE A 345 -10.68 -8.34 6.66
CA ILE A 345 -11.89 -8.14 5.85
C ILE A 345 -11.57 -8.27 4.35
N PHE A 346 -10.48 -7.64 3.90
CA PHE A 346 -10.04 -7.70 2.51
C PHE A 346 -9.32 -9.03 2.19
N GLY A 347 -8.65 -9.65 3.16
CA GLY A 347 -7.94 -10.91 2.97
C GLY A 347 -6.98 -10.85 1.79
N GLU A 348 -7.10 -11.82 0.89
CA GLU A 348 -6.33 -11.92 -0.34
C GLU A 348 -6.61 -10.83 -1.39
N LEU A 349 -7.71 -10.07 -1.25
CA LEU A 349 -8.07 -8.98 -2.17
C LEU A 349 -7.21 -7.75 -2.02
N ILE A 350 -6.42 -7.68 -0.94
CA ILE A 350 -5.52 -6.57 -0.72
C ILE A 350 -4.59 -6.35 -1.92
N THR A 351 -4.22 -7.41 -2.64
CA THR A 351 -3.42 -7.31 -3.86
C THR A 351 -4.24 -6.86 -5.06
N LEU A 352 -5.50 -7.30 -5.17
CA LEU A 352 -6.35 -7.06 -6.33
C LEU A 352 -6.91 -5.65 -6.42
N ILE A 353 -6.91 -4.91 -5.31
CA ILE A 353 -7.33 -3.51 -5.34
C ILE A 353 -6.27 -2.59 -5.97
N GLU A 354 -5.02 -3.02 -6.10
CA GLU A 354 -3.96 -2.26 -6.79
C GLU A 354 -4.34 -1.99 -8.26
N GLU A 355 -4.08 -0.77 -8.76
CA GLU A 355 -4.57 -0.29 -10.06
C GLU A 355 -4.08 -1.16 -11.23
N ASP A 356 -2.80 -1.52 -11.26
CA ASP A 356 -2.20 -2.34 -12.31
C ASP A 356 -2.64 -3.82 -12.25
N LYS A 357 -3.19 -4.29 -11.12
CA LYS A 357 -3.57 -5.69 -10.88
C LYS A 357 -5.01 -6.01 -11.25
N ARG A 358 -5.79 -5.01 -11.64
CA ARG A 358 -7.21 -5.16 -11.99
C ARG A 358 -7.40 -5.73 -13.39
N LEU A 359 -8.61 -6.24 -13.65
CA LEU A 359 -8.98 -6.73 -14.98
C LEU A 359 -8.85 -5.59 -16.00
N GLY A 360 -8.26 -5.90 -17.15
CA GLY A 360 -8.01 -4.94 -18.22
C GLY A 360 -6.78 -4.04 -18.02
N MET A 361 -5.94 -4.30 -17.02
CA MET A 361 -4.74 -3.52 -16.70
C MET A 361 -3.45 -4.32 -16.93
N GLU A 362 -2.31 -3.62 -17.00
CA GLU A 362 -1.01 -4.18 -17.43
C GLU A 362 -0.59 -5.46 -16.70
N ASN A 363 -0.80 -5.51 -15.38
CA ASN A 363 -0.44 -6.66 -14.55
C ASN A 363 -1.68 -7.39 -14.00
N GLU A 364 -2.75 -7.47 -14.81
CA GLU A 364 -4.00 -8.16 -14.47
C GLU A 364 -3.72 -9.44 -13.67
N THR A 365 -4.25 -9.49 -12.45
CA THR A 365 -4.05 -10.61 -11.54
C THR A 365 -5.38 -11.23 -11.18
N LYS A 366 -5.40 -12.56 -11.17
CA LYS A 366 -6.52 -13.36 -10.72
C LYS A 366 -6.06 -14.20 -9.54
N ILE A 367 -6.92 -14.33 -8.54
CA ILE A 367 -6.66 -15.17 -7.38
C ILE A 367 -7.72 -16.27 -7.31
N THR A 368 -7.41 -17.33 -6.57
CA THR A 368 -8.40 -18.37 -6.25
C THR A 368 -8.91 -18.13 -4.83
N LEU A 369 -10.20 -17.85 -4.70
CA LEU A 369 -10.86 -17.72 -3.40
C LEU A 369 -10.84 -19.06 -2.64
N PRO A 370 -11.03 -19.07 -1.31
CA PRO A 370 -11.18 -20.30 -0.53
C PRO A 370 -12.26 -21.24 -1.08
N SER A 371 -13.28 -20.68 -1.72
CA SER A 371 -14.38 -21.38 -2.38
C SER A 371 -14.00 -22.08 -3.69
N LYS A 372 -12.74 -21.95 -4.12
CA LYS A 372 -12.14 -22.40 -5.39
C LYS A 372 -12.57 -21.63 -6.64
N GLU A 373 -13.29 -20.53 -6.46
CA GLU A 373 -13.68 -19.63 -7.54
C GLU A 373 -12.52 -18.70 -7.91
N ILE A 374 -12.33 -18.47 -9.21
CA ILE A 374 -11.37 -17.48 -9.70
C ILE A 374 -11.98 -16.09 -9.52
N PHE A 375 -11.24 -15.19 -8.88
CA PHE A 375 -11.70 -13.85 -8.57
C PHE A 375 -10.67 -12.80 -9.00
N ALA A 376 -11.17 -11.66 -9.46
CA ALA A 376 -10.40 -10.54 -9.96
C ALA A 376 -11.28 -9.29 -9.87
N VAL A 377 -10.67 -8.13 -9.59
CA VAL A 377 -11.38 -6.85 -9.46
C VAL A 377 -11.28 -6.10 -10.79
N PRO A 378 -12.37 -5.60 -11.39
CA PRO A 378 -12.29 -4.87 -12.64
C PRO A 378 -11.82 -3.42 -12.47
N SER A 379 -11.26 -2.84 -13.53
CA SER A 379 -10.72 -1.48 -13.56
C SER A 379 -11.79 -0.39 -13.37
N ASN A 380 -13.05 -0.67 -13.74
CA ASN A 380 -14.20 0.24 -13.61
C ASN A 380 -14.83 0.28 -12.20
N LEU A 381 -14.29 -0.43 -11.21
CA LEU A 381 -14.76 -0.38 -9.83
C LEU A 381 -13.93 0.62 -9.01
N PHE A 382 -14.56 1.42 -8.16
CA PHE A 382 -13.88 2.42 -7.32
C PHE A 382 -14.20 2.17 -5.85
N ILE A 383 -13.22 2.38 -4.97
CA ILE A 383 -13.36 2.22 -3.52
C ILE A 383 -13.18 3.58 -2.87
N ILE A 384 -14.17 4.04 -2.11
CA ILE A 384 -14.10 5.28 -1.32
C ILE A 384 -14.28 4.93 0.16
N GLY A 385 -13.23 5.07 0.94
CA GLY A 385 -13.26 4.95 2.39
C GLY A 385 -13.46 6.30 3.09
N THR A 386 -14.09 6.30 4.26
CA THR A 386 -13.99 7.41 5.21
C THR A 386 -13.27 6.96 6.49
N MET A 387 -12.46 7.84 7.07
CA MET A 387 -11.70 7.54 8.27
C MET A 387 -11.76 8.70 9.27
N ASN A 388 -12.28 8.45 10.46
CA ASN A 388 -12.11 9.37 11.59
C ASN A 388 -10.74 9.16 12.22
N THR A 389 -9.96 10.23 12.36
CA THR A 389 -8.60 10.14 12.92
C THR A 389 -8.52 10.40 14.41
N ALA A 390 -9.57 10.96 15.04
CA ALA A 390 -9.61 11.19 16.48
C ALA A 390 -9.71 9.90 17.31
N ASP A 391 -10.28 8.83 16.74
CA ASP A 391 -10.56 7.58 17.44
C ASP A 391 -9.28 6.72 17.55
N LYS A 392 -8.51 6.94 18.63
CA LYS A 392 -7.26 6.20 18.93
C LYS A 392 -7.45 4.70 19.25
N SER A 393 -8.68 4.26 19.49
CA SER A 393 -9.01 2.86 19.79
C SER A 393 -9.16 2.00 18.53
N LEU A 394 -9.03 2.59 17.34
CA LEU A 394 -9.23 1.91 16.07
C LEU A 394 -7.93 1.29 15.56
N ALA A 395 -8.05 0.19 14.82
CA ALA A 395 -6.91 -0.48 14.22
C ALA A 395 -6.19 0.49 13.28
N LEU A 396 -4.87 0.66 13.48
CA LEU A 396 -4.05 1.41 12.53
C LEU A 396 -4.18 0.75 11.16
N ILE A 397 -4.42 1.55 10.11
CA ILE A 397 -4.37 1.05 8.74
C ILE A 397 -2.94 0.54 8.50
N ASP A 398 -2.83 -0.75 8.20
CA ASP A 398 -1.55 -1.37 7.87
C ASP A 398 -0.87 -0.64 6.70
N LEU A 399 0.45 -0.55 6.71
CA LEU A 399 1.26 0.08 5.67
C LEU A 399 0.96 -0.54 4.29
N ALA A 400 0.67 -1.84 4.27
CA ALA A 400 0.26 -2.55 3.06
C ALA A 400 -1.06 -2.03 2.48
N LEU A 401 -2.03 -1.65 3.31
CA LEU A 401 -3.27 -1.01 2.83
C LEU A 401 -3.01 0.45 2.46
N ARG A 402 -2.23 1.16 3.29
CA ARG A 402 -1.93 2.57 3.06
C ARG A 402 -1.33 2.84 1.67
N ARG A 403 -0.46 1.97 1.15
CA ARG A 403 0.13 2.15 -0.20
C ARG A 403 -0.84 1.94 -1.37
N ARG A 404 -2.07 1.47 -1.10
CA ARG A 404 -3.08 1.08 -2.10
C ARG A 404 -4.26 2.03 -2.16
N PHE A 405 -4.29 3.01 -1.27
CA PHE A 405 -5.30 4.06 -1.22
C PHE A 405 -4.60 5.40 -1.31
N ASP A 406 -5.19 6.32 -2.06
CA ASP A 406 -4.86 7.73 -1.93
C ASP A 406 -5.59 8.33 -0.73
N PHE A 407 -4.94 9.24 -0.02
CA PHE A 407 -5.46 9.83 1.21
C PHE A 407 -5.75 11.31 1.00
N ILE A 408 -7.02 11.68 1.00
CA ILE A 408 -7.46 13.08 0.95
C ILE A 408 -7.85 13.53 2.35
N SER A 409 -7.12 14.52 2.85
CA SER A 409 -7.37 15.11 4.15
C SER A 409 -8.56 16.07 4.11
N MET A 410 -9.42 15.98 5.12
CA MET A 410 -10.62 16.80 5.28
C MET A 410 -10.61 17.45 6.66
N TYR A 411 -10.14 18.71 6.68
CA TYR A 411 -10.05 19.54 7.88
C TYR A 411 -11.23 20.52 7.98
N PRO A 412 -11.41 21.19 9.14
CA PRO A 412 -12.47 22.18 9.29
C PRO A 412 -12.36 23.31 8.26
N ASP A 413 -13.29 23.33 7.32
CA ASP A 413 -13.55 24.47 6.44
C ASP A 413 -14.35 25.55 7.19
N TYR A 414 -13.76 26.72 7.40
CA TYR A 414 -14.41 27.85 8.06
C TYR A 414 -15.27 28.68 7.10
N THR A 415 -15.02 28.58 5.79
CA THR A 415 -15.71 29.39 4.77
C THR A 415 -17.19 29.06 4.66
N VAL A 416 -17.59 27.85 5.07
CA VAL A 416 -18.99 27.39 5.12
C VAL A 416 -19.73 27.83 6.38
N ILE A 417 -19.04 28.44 7.34
CA ILE A 417 -19.59 28.92 8.61
C ILE A 417 -19.02 30.30 8.99
N PRO A 418 -19.10 31.32 8.10
CA PRO A 418 -18.43 32.61 8.31
C PRO A 418 -18.84 33.29 9.62
N ASN A 419 -20.11 33.13 10.03
CA ASN A 419 -20.64 33.68 11.27
C ASN A 419 -20.05 33.04 12.54
N PHE A 420 -19.38 31.90 12.44
CA PHE A 420 -18.76 31.20 13.58
C PHE A 420 -17.26 31.03 13.42
N GLU A 421 -16.67 31.53 12.34
CA GLU A 421 -15.23 31.43 12.09
C GLU A 421 -14.42 32.03 13.24
N HIS A 422 -14.83 33.20 13.72
CA HIS A 422 -14.18 33.91 14.82
C HIS A 422 -14.23 33.14 16.16
N ILE A 423 -15.15 32.19 16.32
CA ILE A 423 -15.25 31.32 17.50
C ILE A 423 -14.46 30.03 17.28
N LEU A 424 -14.74 29.33 16.18
CA LEU A 424 -14.23 27.98 15.97
C LEU A 424 -12.73 27.97 15.65
N ARG A 425 -12.23 28.93 14.87
CA ARG A 425 -10.82 28.96 14.44
C ARG A 425 -9.87 29.14 15.63
N PRO A 426 -10.10 30.07 16.57
CA PRO A 426 -9.27 30.17 17.78
C PRO A 426 -9.35 28.93 18.69
N ILE A 427 -10.55 28.36 18.88
CA ILE A 427 -10.73 27.11 19.64
C ILE A 427 -9.90 25.99 19.01
N ASN A 428 -10.01 25.80 17.70
CA ASN A 428 -9.24 24.79 16.98
C ASN A 428 -7.73 25.02 17.06
N LYS A 429 -7.27 26.28 17.02
CA LYS A 429 -5.87 26.61 17.26
C LYS A 429 -5.42 26.18 18.66
N ALA A 430 -6.22 26.48 19.69
CA ALA A 430 -5.92 26.10 21.07
C ALA A 430 -5.89 24.57 21.26
N ILE A 431 -6.84 23.85 20.65
CA ILE A 431 -6.85 22.38 20.64
C ILE A 431 -5.58 21.82 20.00
N TYR A 432 -5.16 22.38 18.86
CA TYR A 432 -3.93 21.96 18.19
C TYR A 432 -2.69 22.23 19.05
N ASP A 433 -2.63 23.41 19.68
CA ASP A 433 -1.52 23.79 20.54
C ASP A 433 -1.42 22.87 21.77
N GLU A 434 -2.54 22.40 22.32
CA GLU A 434 -2.59 21.47 23.44
C GLU A 434 -2.28 20.02 23.01
N LYS A 435 -2.96 19.52 21.97
CA LYS A 435 -2.86 18.10 21.56
C LYS A 435 -1.70 17.79 20.62
N LYS A 436 -1.10 18.82 20.01
CA LYS A 436 -0.08 18.69 18.96
C LYS A 436 -0.51 17.77 17.81
N SER A 437 -1.82 17.72 17.53
CA SER A 437 -2.38 16.94 16.43
C SER A 437 -3.64 17.60 15.87
N ALA A 438 -3.73 17.62 14.55
CA ALA A 438 -4.88 18.12 13.82
C ALA A 438 -6.08 17.15 13.85
N ASP A 439 -5.92 15.94 14.37
CA ASP A 439 -6.97 14.92 14.43
C ASP A 439 -8.09 15.26 15.43
N TYR A 440 -7.77 16.11 16.40
CA TYR A 440 -8.67 16.54 17.48
C TYR A 440 -9.47 17.81 17.15
N LEU A 441 -9.27 18.40 15.98
CA LEU A 441 -9.96 19.65 15.64
C LEU A 441 -11.47 19.44 15.55
N LEU A 442 -12.23 20.45 15.97
CA LEU A 442 -13.68 20.47 15.86
C LEU A 442 -14.09 20.81 14.43
N GLY A 443 -14.88 19.93 13.81
CA GLY A 443 -15.43 20.14 12.48
C GLY A 443 -16.55 21.18 12.40
N HIS A 444 -16.68 21.84 11.24
CA HIS A 444 -17.69 22.87 11.00
C HIS A 444 -19.13 22.35 11.02
N ALA A 445 -19.37 21.04 10.87
CA ALA A 445 -20.72 20.47 10.82
C ALA A 445 -21.57 20.77 12.06
N PHE A 446 -20.96 21.06 13.21
CA PHE A 446 -21.68 21.49 14.42
C PHE A 446 -22.42 22.83 14.24
N PHE A 447 -21.94 23.67 13.32
CA PHE A 447 -22.36 25.07 13.14
C PHE A 447 -23.09 25.33 11.81
N ILE A 448 -23.15 24.36 10.89
CA ILE A 448 -23.85 24.48 9.61
C ILE A 448 -25.34 24.75 9.84
N ASN A 449 -25.87 25.79 9.18
CA ASN A 449 -27.25 26.25 9.30
C ASN A 449 -27.67 26.57 10.75
N LYS A 450 -26.75 27.14 11.54
CA LYS A 450 -26.97 27.59 12.92
C LYS A 450 -26.78 29.09 13.06
N ASN A 451 -27.27 29.62 14.18
CA ASN A 451 -27.06 31.00 14.60
C ASN A 451 -26.63 31.04 16.08
N GLU A 452 -26.30 32.22 16.60
CA GLU A 452 -25.80 32.37 17.98
C GLU A 452 -26.75 31.84 19.06
N LYS A 453 -28.07 31.85 18.84
CA LYS A 453 -29.04 31.29 19.81
C LYS A 453 -28.88 29.78 19.98
N ASP A 454 -28.30 29.10 18.99
CA ASP A 454 -28.01 27.67 19.05
C ASP A 454 -26.73 27.37 19.85
N LEU A 455 -25.84 28.35 20.10
CA LEU A 455 -24.54 28.14 20.73
C LEU A 455 -24.66 27.42 22.07
N LYS A 456 -25.60 27.84 22.92
CA LYS A 456 -25.84 27.18 24.21
C LYS A 456 -26.07 25.67 24.06
N ASN A 457 -26.87 25.27 23.07
CA ASN A 457 -27.16 23.86 22.82
C ASN A 457 -25.97 23.15 22.18
N ILE A 458 -25.30 23.77 21.21
CA ILE A 458 -24.13 23.22 20.53
C ILE A 458 -23.00 22.96 21.54
N MET A 459 -22.69 23.96 22.37
CA MET A 459 -21.65 23.88 23.38
C MET A 459 -21.96 22.80 24.42
N ASN A 460 -23.13 22.89 25.08
CA ASN A 460 -23.46 21.99 26.20
C ASN A 460 -23.68 20.54 25.79
N LYS A 461 -24.22 20.29 24.59
CA LYS A 461 -24.63 18.93 24.19
C LYS A 461 -23.65 18.24 23.25
N LYS A 462 -22.74 18.98 22.62
CA LYS A 462 -21.85 18.44 21.59
C LYS A 462 -20.38 18.77 21.86
N ILE A 463 -20.04 20.06 21.94
CA ILE A 463 -18.62 20.47 22.00
C ILE A 463 -17.99 20.21 23.36
N ILE A 464 -18.62 20.63 24.46
CA ILE A 464 -18.09 20.41 25.81
C ILE A 464 -17.93 18.90 26.09
N PRO A 465 -18.94 18.03 25.84
CA PRO A 465 -18.76 16.59 26.01
C PRO A 465 -17.61 16.00 25.18
N LEU A 466 -17.43 16.44 23.94
CA LEU A 466 -16.35 15.97 23.07
C LEU A 466 -14.98 16.42 23.57
N LEU A 467 -14.84 17.68 23.99
CA LEU A 467 -13.61 18.19 24.58
C LEU A 467 -13.29 17.50 25.91
N SER A 468 -14.31 17.17 26.71
CA SER A 468 -14.14 16.34 27.91
C SER A 468 -13.52 14.99 27.60
N GLU A 469 -13.92 14.34 26.51
CA GLU A 469 -13.29 13.09 26.07
C GLU A 469 -11.84 13.32 25.61
N TYR A 470 -11.61 14.33 24.78
CA TYR A 470 -10.28 14.63 24.25
C TYR A 470 -9.27 15.01 25.33
N LEU A 471 -9.72 15.73 26.36
CA LEU A 471 -8.89 16.29 27.43
C LEU A 471 -9.05 15.53 28.76
N PHE A 472 -9.57 14.29 28.72
CA PHE A 472 -9.71 13.41 29.90
C PHE A 472 -10.39 14.09 31.10
N ASN A 473 -11.45 14.86 30.83
CA ASN A 473 -12.20 15.67 31.81
C ASN A 473 -11.39 16.76 32.53
N ASN A 474 -10.28 17.25 31.95
CA ASN A 474 -9.56 18.40 32.50
C ASN A 474 -10.36 19.71 32.29
N GLU A 475 -11.17 20.07 33.28
CA GLU A 475 -12.03 21.26 33.23
C GLU A 475 -11.25 22.58 33.03
N HIS A 476 -10.01 22.68 33.51
CA HIS A 476 -9.20 23.87 33.35
C HIS A 476 -8.77 24.07 31.89
N GLU A 477 -8.28 23.00 31.26
CA GLU A 477 -7.92 23.02 29.83
C GLU A 477 -9.13 23.28 28.94
N ILE A 478 -10.27 22.65 29.23
CA ILE A 478 -11.52 22.86 28.48
C ILE A 478 -11.93 24.33 28.54
N LYS A 479 -11.89 24.95 29.74
CA LYS A 479 -12.18 26.38 29.93
C LYS A 479 -11.22 27.27 29.15
N ASP A 480 -9.91 27.01 29.24
CA ASP A 480 -8.90 27.83 28.55
C ASP A 480 -9.01 27.74 27.02
N ILE A 481 -9.28 26.55 26.49
CA ILE A 481 -9.49 26.34 25.05
C ILE A 481 -10.73 27.09 24.57
N LEU A 482 -11.85 26.96 25.29
CA LEU A 482 -13.11 27.60 24.91
C LEU A 482 -13.04 29.13 25.01
N SER A 483 -12.34 29.68 26.02
CA SER A 483 -12.16 31.12 26.16
C SER A 483 -11.38 31.73 24.99
N LYS A 484 -10.50 30.98 24.30
CA LYS A 484 -9.84 31.49 23.08
C LYS A 484 -10.83 31.86 21.97
N GLY A 485 -11.98 31.21 21.92
CA GLY A 485 -13.08 31.54 21.01
C GLY A 485 -14.12 32.50 21.60
N GLY A 486 -13.82 33.15 22.73
CA GLY A 486 -14.74 34.02 23.45
C GLY A 486 -15.88 33.28 24.15
N ILE A 487 -15.78 31.96 24.36
CA ILE A 487 -16.85 31.16 24.98
C ILE A 487 -16.65 31.11 26.49
N ILE A 488 -17.61 31.65 27.23
CA ILE A 488 -17.63 31.61 28.69
C ILE A 488 -18.36 30.34 29.14
N VAL A 489 -17.69 29.52 29.95
CA VAL A 489 -18.30 28.33 30.59
C VAL A 489 -18.10 28.34 32.10
N GLU A 490 -19.11 27.88 32.84
CA GLU A 490 -19.06 27.72 34.28
C GLU A 490 -19.46 26.30 34.69
N LYS A 491 -18.95 25.85 35.83
CA LYS A 491 -19.37 24.57 36.41
C LYS A 491 -20.74 24.75 37.05
N ASN A 492 -21.71 23.96 36.62
CA ASN A 492 -23.00 23.86 37.28
C ASN A 492 -22.84 22.96 38.52
N ILE A 493 -23.22 23.48 39.70
CA ILE A 493 -23.03 22.77 40.98
C ILE A 493 -24.05 21.66 41.22
N ASP A 494 -25.16 21.65 40.51
CA ASP A 494 -26.23 20.67 40.68
C ASP A 494 -25.93 19.36 39.94
N ASN A 495 -25.25 19.45 38.79
CA ASN A 495 -24.88 18.29 37.96
C ASN A 495 -23.38 18.12 37.75
N PHE A 496 -22.57 19.03 38.29
CA PHE A 496 -21.11 19.05 38.22
C PHE A 496 -20.52 19.09 36.79
N GLN A 497 -21.30 19.52 35.79
CA GLN A 497 -20.86 19.65 34.41
C GLN A 497 -20.50 21.10 34.07
N LEU A 498 -19.54 21.29 33.16
CA LEU A 498 -19.30 22.60 32.53
C LEU A 498 -20.46 22.95 31.60
N GLN A 499 -20.91 24.20 31.69
CA GLN A 499 -22.02 24.72 30.89
C GLN A 499 -21.69 26.10 30.34
N TYR A 500 -22.06 26.31 29.08
CA TYR A 500 -22.08 27.59 28.39
C TYR A 500 -22.89 28.63 29.15
N LYS A 501 -22.29 29.82 29.33
CA LYS A 501 -22.87 30.97 30.01
C LYS A 501 -23.04 32.20 29.12
N GLY A 502 -22.20 32.36 28.11
CA GLY A 502 -22.28 33.50 27.20
C GLY A 502 -21.08 33.59 26.27
N LEU A 503 -21.04 34.68 25.50
CA LEU A 503 -19.85 35.14 24.78
C LEU A 503 -19.17 36.25 25.58
N GLU A 504 -17.85 36.35 25.51
CA GLU A 504 -17.12 37.55 25.94
C GLU A 504 -17.53 38.73 25.03
N GLU A 505 -17.75 39.90 25.65
CA GLU A 505 -18.17 41.14 24.95
C GLU A 505 -17.08 41.74 24.07
#